data_AF-A0A9D2WSC6-F1
#
_entry.id   AF-A0A9D2WSC6-F1
#
_cell.length_a   1.000
_cell.length_b   1.000
_cell.length_c   1.000
_cell.angle_alpha   90.00
_cell.angle_beta   90.00
_cell.angle_gamma   90.00
#
_symmetry.space_group_name_H-M   'P 1'
#
loop_
_entity.id
_entity.type
_entity.pdbx_description
1 polymer ?
#
loop_
_entity_poly.entity_id
_entity_poly.type
_entity_poly.pdbx_seq_one_letter_code
_entity_poly.pdbx_strand_id
1 'polypeptide(L)'
;MKKLIFYNDTGFPYAALAAAIRSGVLPAHRPPTSNELEQVLAQTGLGRGDASVYNLGQSKQGDSCLALWARGNGDMIGRVIKSFLALMRVDNYELVHIKCRKNLLVKTGVVLTRIPGLRYLGLMLVYRHILKIYRELKPIV
;
A
#
# COMPACT_ATOMS: atom_id res chain seq x y z
N MET A 1 -18.55 -5.42 -11.56
CA MET A 1 -17.64 -4.79 -10.57
C MET A 1 -16.40 -5.67 -10.46
N LYS A 2 -15.24 -5.16 -10.82
CA LYS A 2 -13.97 -5.90 -10.78
C LYS A 2 -13.30 -5.70 -9.42
N LYS A 3 -12.47 -6.66 -8.99
CA LYS A 3 -11.61 -6.53 -7.80
C LYS A 3 -10.21 -6.12 -8.22
N LEU A 4 -9.77 -4.91 -7.90
CA LEU A 4 -8.39 -4.46 -8.10
C LEU A 4 -7.58 -4.82 -6.85
N ILE A 5 -6.62 -5.73 -7.01
CA ILE A 5 -5.79 -6.23 -5.91
C ILE A 5 -4.37 -5.71 -6.10
N PHE A 6 -4.04 -4.68 -5.34
CA PHE A 6 -2.70 -4.11 -5.28
C PHE A 6 -1.85 -4.94 -4.34
N TYR A 7 -0.62 -5.27 -4.75
CA TYR A 7 0.30 -6.00 -3.90
C TYR A 7 1.76 -5.57 -4.03
N ASN A 8 2.52 -5.75 -2.95
CA ASN A 8 3.98 -5.58 -2.95
C ASN A 8 4.68 -6.45 -1.88
N ASP A 9 5.98 -6.62 -2.04
CA ASP A 9 6.81 -7.59 -1.29
C ASP A 9 7.86 -6.94 -0.38
N THR A 10 7.79 -5.62 -0.21
CA THR A 10 8.81 -4.85 0.50
C THR A 10 8.62 -4.79 2.01
N GLY A 11 7.49 -5.30 2.53
CA GLY A 11 7.10 -5.13 3.92
C GLY A 11 6.92 -3.65 4.33
N PHE A 12 6.43 -2.83 3.40
CA PHE A 12 5.96 -1.47 3.62
C PHE A 12 4.68 -1.28 2.80
N PRO A 13 3.66 -0.53 3.27
CA PRO A 13 2.32 -0.50 2.67
C PRO A 13 2.20 0.28 1.35
N TYR A 14 3.10 0.05 0.37
CA TYR A 14 3.01 0.71 -0.94
C TYR A 14 1.73 0.34 -1.70
N ALA A 15 1.30 -0.92 -1.61
CA ALA A 15 0.03 -1.39 -2.17
C ALA A 15 -1.17 -0.66 -1.55
N ALA A 16 -1.14 -0.40 -0.24
CA ALA A 16 -2.20 0.36 0.42
C ALA A 16 -2.26 1.80 -0.08
N LEU A 17 -1.10 2.45 -0.25
CA LEU A 17 -1.05 3.80 -0.81
C LEU A 17 -1.61 3.84 -2.23
N ALA A 18 -1.22 2.89 -3.09
CA ALA A 18 -1.74 2.79 -4.44
C ALA A 18 -3.26 2.55 -4.47
N ALA A 19 -3.76 1.62 -3.66
CA ALA A 19 -5.20 1.36 -3.55
C ALA A 19 -5.98 2.58 -3.04
N ALA A 20 -5.44 3.32 -2.06
CA ALA A 20 -6.06 4.52 -1.53
C ALA A 20 -6.11 5.66 -2.56
N ILE A 21 -5.08 5.79 -3.42
CA ILE A 21 -5.11 6.72 -4.54
C ILE A 21 -6.20 6.30 -5.54
N ARG A 22 -6.31 5.00 -5.86
CA ARG A 22 -7.26 4.48 -6.86
C ARG A 22 -8.71 4.69 -6.42
N SER A 23 -8.98 4.49 -5.14
CA SER A 23 -10.30 4.66 -4.54
C SER A 23 -10.66 6.13 -4.25
N GLY A 24 -9.70 7.05 -4.38
CA GLY A 24 -9.90 8.47 -4.07
C GLY A 24 -9.85 8.80 -2.58
N VAL A 25 -9.51 7.84 -1.71
CA VAL A 25 -9.20 8.09 -0.30
C VAL A 25 -7.97 9.01 -0.17
N LEU A 26 -7.00 8.84 -1.06
CA LEU A 26 -5.90 9.77 -1.24
C LEU A 26 -6.00 10.49 -2.59
N PRO A 27 -5.56 11.77 -2.67
CA PRO A 27 -5.69 12.58 -3.88
C PRO A 27 -4.77 12.08 -5.01
N ALA A 28 -5.30 11.85 -6.21
CA ALA A 28 -4.47 11.45 -7.36
C ALA A 28 -3.69 12.60 -8.02
N HIS A 29 -4.17 13.85 -7.87
CA HIS A 29 -3.65 15.01 -8.63
C HIS A 29 -2.69 15.90 -7.84
N ARG A 30 -2.55 15.66 -6.53
CA ARG A 30 -1.63 16.38 -5.65
C ARG A 30 -1.01 15.42 -4.64
N PRO A 31 0.12 15.78 -4.01
CA PRO A 31 0.58 15.05 -2.85
C PRO A 31 -0.46 15.09 -1.70
N PRO A 32 -0.56 14.03 -0.90
CA PRO A 32 -1.43 14.00 0.26
C PRO A 32 -0.86 14.90 1.37
N THR A 33 -1.74 15.40 2.21
CA THR A 33 -1.36 16.05 3.48
C THR A 33 -0.86 15.01 4.48
N SER A 34 -0.19 15.45 5.55
CA SER A 34 0.22 14.57 6.65
C SER A 34 -0.96 13.84 7.27
N ASN A 35 -2.09 14.52 7.47
CA ASN A 35 -3.27 13.96 8.13
C ASN A 35 -3.95 12.90 7.26
N GLU A 36 -4.14 13.16 5.97
CA GLU A 36 -4.69 12.18 5.01
C GLU A 36 -3.85 10.90 5.00
N LEU A 37 -2.52 11.06 5.00
CA LEU A 37 -1.61 9.94 4.98
C LEU A 37 -1.64 9.16 6.31
N GLU A 38 -1.64 9.87 7.43
CA GLU A 38 -1.70 9.24 8.75
C GLU A 38 -2.99 8.45 8.94
N GLN A 39 -4.13 8.92 8.45
CA GLN A 39 -5.39 8.17 8.49
C GLN A 39 -5.28 6.82 7.76
N VAL A 40 -4.74 6.81 6.54
CA VAL A 40 -4.55 5.57 5.77
C VAL A 40 -3.55 4.65 6.48
N LEU A 41 -2.44 5.20 6.97
CA LEU A 41 -1.40 4.42 7.66
C LEU A 41 -1.85 3.92 9.04
N ALA A 42 -2.78 4.60 9.71
CA ALA A 42 -3.37 4.15 10.97
C ALA A 42 -4.30 2.94 10.73
N GLN A 43 -5.03 2.93 9.61
CA GLN A 43 -5.91 1.81 9.23
C GLN A 43 -5.13 0.59 8.73
N THR A 44 -4.04 0.81 8.00
CA THR A 44 -3.29 -0.24 7.31
C THR A 44 -2.03 -0.69 8.07
N GLY A 45 -1.51 0.16 8.96
CA GLY A 45 -0.29 -0.09 9.71
C GLY A 45 0.99 0.19 8.91
N LEU A 46 2.09 0.45 9.64
CA LEU A 46 3.42 0.76 9.09
C LEU A 46 4.40 -0.42 9.17
N GLY A 47 3.88 -1.62 9.44
CA GLY A 47 4.64 -2.83 9.77
C GLY A 47 5.19 -3.62 8.57
N ARG A 48 5.76 -4.80 8.87
CA ARG A 48 6.38 -5.71 7.88
C ARG A 48 5.37 -6.32 6.88
N GLY A 49 4.10 -5.95 6.95
CA GLY A 49 3.01 -6.67 6.33
C GLY A 49 2.70 -7.92 7.15
N ASP A 50 1.47 -8.04 7.60
CA ASP A 50 0.89 -9.21 8.24
C ASP A 50 0.23 -10.14 7.21
N ALA A 51 0.40 -9.86 5.91
CA ALA A 51 -0.30 -10.49 4.81
C ALA A 51 -1.84 -10.39 4.92
N SER A 52 -2.35 -9.41 5.68
CA SER A 52 -3.77 -9.08 5.71
C SER A 52 -4.19 -8.37 4.42
N VAL A 53 -5.46 -8.59 4.06
CA VAL A 53 -6.11 -7.89 2.95
C VAL A 53 -6.86 -6.69 3.50
N TYR A 54 -6.54 -5.50 2.99
CA TYR A 54 -7.19 -4.25 3.37
C TYR A 54 -8.09 -3.77 2.23
N ASN A 55 -9.36 -3.48 2.54
CA ASN A 55 -10.28 -2.86 1.58
C ASN A 55 -10.25 -1.34 1.77
N LEU A 56 -9.75 -0.61 0.77
CA LEU A 56 -9.63 0.85 0.82
C LEU A 56 -10.71 1.57 0.02
N GLY A 57 -11.85 0.90 -0.23
CA GLY A 57 -13.02 1.49 -0.86
C GLY A 57 -13.17 1.09 -2.32
N GLN A 58 -13.87 1.93 -3.09
CA GLN A 58 -14.18 1.68 -4.49
C GLN A 58 -13.56 2.77 -5.38
N SER A 59 -13.11 2.38 -6.57
CA SER A 59 -12.70 3.34 -7.60
C SER A 59 -13.90 4.13 -8.11
N LYS A 60 -13.64 5.21 -8.87
CA LYS A 60 -14.71 5.97 -9.56
C LYS A 60 -15.57 5.12 -10.51
N GLN A 61 -15.04 3.97 -10.95
CA GLN A 61 -15.72 3.02 -11.84
C GLN A 61 -16.51 1.94 -11.06
N GLY A 62 -16.49 1.98 -9.73
CA GLY A 62 -17.15 1.00 -8.85
C GLY A 62 -16.32 -0.25 -8.57
N ASP A 63 -15.03 -0.27 -8.91
CA ASP A 63 -14.16 -1.42 -8.66
C ASP A 63 -13.64 -1.43 -7.22
N SER A 64 -13.71 -2.59 -6.55
CA SER A 64 -13.19 -2.70 -5.18
C SER A 64 -11.66 -2.63 -5.18
N CYS A 65 -11.10 -1.72 -4.38
CA CYS A 65 -9.66 -1.50 -4.28
C CYS A 65 -9.12 -2.18 -3.02
N LEU A 66 -8.47 -3.33 -3.22
CA LEU A 66 -7.88 -4.15 -2.18
C LEU A 66 -6.36 -3.98 -2.18
N ALA A 67 -5.76 -3.99 -1.00
CA ALA A 67 -4.32 -3.92 -0.81
C ALA A 67 -3.81 -5.06 0.06
N LEU A 68 -2.68 -5.63 -0.33
CA LEU A 68 -1.97 -6.64 0.46
C LEU A 68 -0.47 -6.42 0.31
N TRP A 69 0.28 -6.49 1.41
CA TRP A 69 1.73 -6.49 1.33
C TRP A 69 2.32 -7.45 2.34
N ALA A 70 3.44 -8.03 1.97
CA ALA A 70 4.25 -8.85 2.84
C ALA A 70 5.72 -8.50 2.62
N ARG A 71 6.60 -9.07 3.42
CA ARG A 71 8.04 -9.06 3.16
C ARG A 71 8.42 -10.40 2.53
N GLY A 72 8.97 -10.39 1.31
CA GLY A 72 9.35 -11.65 0.67
C GLY A 72 9.66 -11.51 -0.81
N ASN A 73 9.35 -12.57 -1.56
CA ASN A 73 9.48 -12.60 -3.02
C ASN A 73 8.13 -12.24 -3.67
N GLY A 74 8.07 -11.11 -4.35
CA GLY A 74 6.84 -10.61 -4.99
C GLY A 74 6.24 -11.55 -6.04
N ASP A 75 7.07 -12.29 -6.78
CA ASP A 75 6.56 -13.25 -7.76
C ASP A 75 5.86 -14.42 -7.06
N MET A 76 6.41 -14.87 -5.92
CA MET A 76 5.78 -15.90 -5.10
C MET A 76 4.46 -15.40 -4.52
N ILE A 77 4.41 -14.16 -4.00
CA ILE A 77 3.17 -13.56 -3.49
C ILE A 77 2.12 -13.48 -4.60
N GLY A 78 2.49 -12.99 -5.78
CA GLY A 78 1.58 -12.91 -6.92
C GLY A 78 1.03 -14.27 -7.34
N ARG A 79 1.88 -15.32 -7.36
CA ARG A 79 1.43 -16.69 -7.63
C ARG A 79 0.48 -17.22 -6.56
N VAL A 80 0.79 -17.01 -5.29
CA VAL A 80 -0.08 -17.43 -4.17
C VAL A 80 -1.45 -16.77 -4.27
N ILE A 81 -1.50 -15.46 -4.55
CA ILE A 81 -2.78 -14.75 -4.73
C ILE A 81 -3.55 -15.33 -5.92
N LYS A 82 -2.91 -15.53 -7.08
CA LYS A 82 -3.57 -16.12 -8.26
C LYS A 82 -4.12 -17.51 -7.97
N SER A 83 -3.31 -18.38 -7.36
CA SER A 83 -3.73 -19.74 -7.00
C SER A 83 -4.89 -19.73 -6.02
N PHE A 84 -4.86 -18.87 -4.99
CA PHE A 84 -5.95 -18.74 -4.04
C PHE A 84 -7.25 -18.25 -4.71
N LEU A 85 -7.17 -17.21 -5.56
CA LEU A 85 -8.34 -16.69 -6.27
C LEU A 85 -8.93 -17.73 -7.25
N ALA A 86 -8.09 -18.50 -7.92
CA ALA A 86 -8.53 -19.58 -8.79
C ALA A 86 -9.23 -20.70 -8.01
N LEU A 87 -8.69 -21.10 -6.85
CA LEU A 87 -9.33 -22.07 -5.95
C LEU A 87 -10.71 -21.59 -5.47
N MET A 88 -10.82 -20.29 -5.19
CA MET A 88 -12.07 -19.66 -4.75
C MET A 88 -13.01 -19.30 -5.91
N ARG A 89 -12.67 -19.64 -7.17
CA ARG A 89 -13.44 -19.31 -8.38
C ARG A 89 -13.76 -17.82 -8.50
N VAL A 90 -12.80 -16.98 -8.14
CA VAL A 90 -12.88 -15.53 -8.32
C VAL A 90 -12.22 -15.19 -9.64
N ASP A 91 -13.04 -14.95 -10.67
CA ASP A 91 -12.52 -14.75 -12.03
C ASP A 91 -12.40 -13.27 -12.42
N ASN A 92 -13.17 -12.38 -11.79
CA ASN A 92 -13.20 -10.96 -12.13
C ASN A 92 -12.28 -10.12 -11.23
N TYR A 93 -10.96 -10.25 -11.41
CA TYR A 93 -9.97 -9.49 -10.67
C TYR A 93 -8.82 -8.96 -11.56
N GLU A 94 -8.12 -7.96 -11.06
CA GLU A 94 -6.84 -7.48 -11.59
C GLU A 94 -5.79 -7.54 -10.49
N LEU A 95 -4.58 -8.01 -10.83
CA LEU A 95 -3.45 -7.95 -9.91
C LEU A 95 -2.48 -6.86 -10.34
N VAL A 96 -2.29 -5.88 -9.47
CA VAL A 96 -1.40 -4.74 -9.71
C VAL A 96 -0.20 -4.85 -8.78
N HIS A 97 0.96 -5.19 -9.35
CA HIS A 97 2.21 -5.28 -8.60
C HIS A 97 2.87 -3.91 -8.46
N ILE A 98 3.00 -3.41 -7.23
CA ILE A 98 3.70 -2.17 -6.93
C ILE A 98 5.20 -2.43 -6.74
N LYS A 99 5.99 -2.11 -7.77
CA LYS A 99 7.45 -2.32 -7.82
C LYS A 99 8.27 -1.20 -7.17
N CYS A 100 7.79 -0.63 -6.07
CA CYS A 100 8.54 0.38 -5.32
C CYS A 100 9.61 -0.28 -4.45
N ARG A 101 10.76 0.39 -4.25
CA ARG A 101 11.84 -0.12 -3.38
C ARG A 101 11.87 0.59 -2.04
N LYS A 102 12.11 -0.19 -0.97
CA LYS A 102 12.29 0.32 0.38
C LYS A 102 13.71 0.86 0.56
N ASN A 103 13.87 2.17 0.73
CA ASN A 103 15.17 2.78 1.02
C ASN A 103 15.51 2.71 2.53
N LEU A 104 16.75 3.09 2.88
CA LEU A 104 17.19 3.10 4.28
C LEU A 104 16.38 4.10 5.11
N LEU A 105 16.03 5.25 4.53
CA LEU A 105 15.27 6.31 5.20
C LEU A 105 13.92 5.82 5.72
N VAL A 106 13.14 5.12 4.90
CA VAL A 106 11.84 4.59 5.32
C VAL A 106 12.00 3.41 6.28
N LYS A 107 13.08 2.61 6.19
CA LYS A 107 13.38 1.58 7.19
C LYS A 107 13.60 2.22 8.56
N THR A 108 14.45 3.24 8.64
CA THR A 108 14.72 3.97 9.88
C THR A 108 13.47 4.67 10.40
N GLY A 109 12.71 5.33 9.52
CA GLY A 109 11.44 5.96 9.87
C GLY A 109 10.47 4.97 10.52
N VAL A 110 10.26 3.80 9.91
CA VAL A 110 9.40 2.74 10.47
C VAL A 110 9.91 2.23 11.82
N VAL A 111 11.23 2.08 12.00
CA VAL A 111 11.77 1.67 13.31
C VAL A 111 11.50 2.74 14.37
N LEU A 112 11.73 4.01 14.05
CA LEU A 112 11.48 5.14 14.96
C LEU A 112 9.99 5.28 15.33
N THR A 113 9.07 4.93 14.42
CA THR A 113 7.63 4.95 14.75
C THR A 113 7.22 4.01 15.88
N ARG A 114 8.05 3.00 16.20
CA ARG A 114 7.78 2.03 17.27
C ARG A 114 8.29 2.49 18.63
N ILE A 115 9.08 3.56 18.69
CA ILE A 115 9.65 4.09 19.93
C ILE A 115 8.73 5.25 20.39
N PRO A 116 8.08 5.16 21.56
CA PRO A 116 7.05 6.11 22.00
C PRO A 116 7.46 7.60 21.93
N GLY A 117 8.73 7.93 22.21
CA GLY A 117 9.25 9.31 22.13
C GLY A 117 9.73 9.76 20.74
N LEU A 118 9.95 8.84 19.79
CA LEU A 118 10.47 9.15 18.45
C LEU A 118 9.43 8.94 17.35
N ARG A 119 8.19 8.64 17.72
CA ARG A 119 7.13 8.32 16.77
C ARG A 119 6.91 9.41 15.74
N TYR A 120 6.85 10.66 16.19
CA TYR A 120 6.67 11.82 15.32
C TYR A 120 7.81 11.96 14.29
N LEU A 121 9.07 11.81 14.74
CA LEU A 121 10.23 11.86 13.85
C LEU A 121 10.21 10.70 12.83
N GLY A 122 9.83 9.50 13.28
CA GLY A 122 9.64 8.34 12.42
C GLY A 122 8.60 8.59 11.34
N LEU A 123 7.44 9.14 11.71
CA LEU A 123 6.38 9.50 10.78
C LEU A 123 6.83 10.59 9.81
N MET A 124 7.60 11.59 10.26
CA MET A 124 8.11 12.65 9.38
C MET A 124 9.06 12.09 8.30
N LEU A 125 9.91 11.14 8.65
CA LEU A 125 10.79 10.45 7.68
C LEU A 125 9.97 9.61 6.70
N VAL A 126 8.99 8.85 7.20
CA VAL A 126 8.08 8.06 6.38
C VAL A 126 7.30 8.95 5.41
N TYR A 127 6.77 10.07 5.89
CA TYR A 127 6.04 11.06 5.09
C TYR A 127 6.91 11.62 3.96
N ARG A 128 8.15 12.03 4.26
CA ARG A 128 9.10 12.50 3.24
C ARG A 128 9.37 11.44 2.16
N HIS A 129 9.53 10.17 2.56
CA HIS A 129 9.68 9.08 1.61
C HIS A 129 8.43 8.91 0.74
N ILE A 130 7.25 8.94 1.36
CA ILE A 130 5.98 8.79 0.67
C ILE A 130 5.76 9.91 -0.35
N LEU A 131 6.05 11.17 0.00
CA LEU A 131 5.96 12.28 -0.96
C LEU A 131 6.82 12.06 -2.21
N LYS A 132 7.99 11.44 -2.06
CA LYS A 132 8.87 11.09 -3.20
C LYS A 132 8.23 10.03 -4.09
N ILE A 133 7.77 8.92 -3.51
CA ILE A 133 7.19 7.82 -4.28
C ILE A 133 5.79 8.11 -4.81
N TYR A 134 5.07 9.08 -4.25
CA TYR A 134 3.72 9.42 -4.69
C TYR A 134 3.69 9.86 -6.16
N ARG A 135 4.79 10.47 -6.62
CA ARG A 135 5.00 10.82 -8.03
C ARG A 135 5.23 9.57 -8.90
N GLU A 136 5.85 8.53 -8.35
CA GLU A 136 6.13 7.25 -9.02
C GLU A 136 4.92 6.33 -9.05
N LEU A 137 4.00 6.45 -8.08
CA LEU A 137 2.76 5.67 -8.02
C LEU A 137 1.70 6.20 -8.99
N LYS A 138 1.75 7.49 -9.35
CA LYS A 138 0.77 8.14 -10.21
C LYS A 138 0.48 7.44 -11.57
N PRO A 139 1.45 6.91 -12.33
CA PRO A 139 1.16 6.19 -13.58
C PRO A 139 0.60 4.78 -13.39
N ILE A 140 0.67 4.23 -12.17
CA ILE A 140 0.24 2.86 -11.86
C ILE A 140 -1.23 2.83 -11.39
N VAL A 141 -1.77 4.00 -11.03
CA VAL A 141 -3.07 4.16 -10.38
C VAL A 141 -4.03 4.96 -11.22
#